data_AF-A0A0A6XDP7-F1
#
_entry.id   AF-A0A0A6XDP7-F1
#
_cell.length_a   1.000
_cell.length_b   1.000
_cell.length_c   1.000
_cell.angle_alpha   90.00
_cell.angle_beta   90.00
_cell.angle_gamma   90.00
#
_symmetry.space_group_name_H-M   'P 1'
#
loop_
_entity.id
_entity.type
_entity.pdbx_description
1 polymer ?
#
loop_
_entity_poly.entity_id
_entity_poly.type
_entity_poly.pdbx_seq_one_letter_code
_entity_poly.pdbx_strand_id
1 'polypeptide(L)'
;MKSTEARDLAAGLMKKHGLTGWRLTFDDAKTRAGVCRPDRREIGLSRPLTRLHTPEQVTETVLHEIAHALAGPGHGHDDVWRTIARRIGCSGTRCVPEDVPRVDGDWQGTCPAGHRTTAHRRPTRVRSCGRCSPRFDRSAVYEWTYRGRPAPMLPAYTAELNGLRSTTDATPPLPRVGDHVRLKGAGKYGGLTGTIVKQGRTRFHVQTEAGLLQASFTMVEPTAP
;
A
#
# COMPACT_ATOMS: atom_id res chain seq x y z
N MET A 1 20.33 -16.64 -11.73
CA MET A 1 21.11 -17.91 -11.88
C MET A 1 20.17 -19.07 -12.29
N LYS A 2 20.63 -20.10 -13.03
CA LYS A 2 19.78 -21.28 -13.35
C LYS A 2 19.53 -22.13 -12.09
N SER A 3 18.40 -22.84 -12.03
CA SER A 3 18.05 -23.63 -10.82
C SER A 3 19.01 -24.80 -10.53
N THR A 4 19.69 -25.33 -11.55
CA THR A 4 20.72 -26.37 -11.38
C THR A 4 21.98 -25.80 -10.73
N GLU A 5 22.51 -24.69 -11.24
CA GLU A 5 23.66 -23.97 -10.67
C GLU A 5 23.39 -23.57 -9.21
N ALA A 6 22.20 -23.06 -8.93
CA ALA A 6 21.78 -22.70 -7.58
C ALA A 6 21.76 -23.91 -6.62
N ARG A 7 21.33 -25.07 -7.13
CA ARG A 7 21.28 -26.32 -6.37
C ARG A 7 22.69 -26.78 -6.03
N ASP A 8 23.61 -26.77 -6.99
CA ASP A 8 24.98 -27.23 -6.78
C ASP A 8 25.73 -26.30 -5.83
N LEU A 9 25.58 -24.99 -6.00
CA LEU A 9 26.08 -23.97 -5.07
C LEU A 9 25.58 -24.23 -3.65
N ALA A 10 24.25 -24.34 -3.48
CA ALA A 10 23.66 -24.49 -2.16
C ALA A 10 24.05 -25.82 -1.50
N ALA A 11 24.04 -26.92 -2.25
CA ALA A 11 24.49 -28.22 -1.75
C ALA A 11 25.97 -28.19 -1.33
N GLY A 12 26.83 -27.52 -2.10
CA GLY A 12 28.23 -27.32 -1.76
C GLY A 12 28.42 -26.54 -0.45
N LEU A 13 27.68 -25.45 -0.27
CA LEU A 13 27.72 -24.66 0.96
C LEU A 13 27.18 -25.44 2.17
N MET A 14 26.06 -26.15 2.02
CA MET A 14 25.51 -27.01 3.07
C MET A 14 26.52 -28.07 3.52
N LYS A 15 27.19 -28.73 2.56
CA LYS A 15 28.25 -29.69 2.85
C LYS A 15 29.43 -29.03 3.56
N LYS A 16 29.91 -27.88 3.05
CA LYS A 16 31.02 -27.12 3.62
C LYS A 16 30.79 -26.74 5.10
N HIS A 17 29.55 -26.43 5.46
CA HIS A 17 29.19 -25.99 6.82
C HIS A 17 28.60 -27.09 7.70
N GLY A 18 28.72 -28.36 7.29
CA GLY A 18 28.41 -29.52 8.15
C GLY A 18 26.92 -29.82 8.31
N LEU A 19 26.06 -29.40 7.38
CA LEU A 19 24.63 -29.70 7.39
C LEU A 19 24.33 -31.12 6.88
N THR A 20 24.98 -32.12 7.48
CA THR A 20 24.75 -33.54 7.16
C THR A 20 23.32 -33.94 7.49
N GLY A 21 22.64 -34.61 6.54
CA GLY A 21 21.25 -35.04 6.69
C GLY A 21 20.21 -33.94 6.48
N TRP A 22 20.62 -32.73 6.13
CA TRP A 22 19.70 -31.68 5.69
C TRP A 22 19.37 -31.81 4.20
N ARG A 23 18.17 -31.39 3.81
CA ARG A 23 17.72 -31.36 2.41
C ARG A 23 17.60 -29.94 1.89
N LEU A 24 17.98 -29.76 0.63
CA LEU A 24 17.68 -28.54 -0.12
C LEU A 24 16.34 -28.71 -0.85
N THR A 25 15.45 -27.73 -0.70
CA THR A 25 14.13 -27.69 -1.34
C THR A 25 13.96 -26.40 -2.11
N PHE A 26 13.03 -26.41 -3.08
CA PHE A 26 12.71 -25.23 -3.87
C PHE A 26 11.20 -25.02 -3.91
N ASP A 27 10.75 -23.78 -3.72
CA ASP A 27 9.34 -23.39 -3.77
C ASP A 27 9.11 -22.15 -4.66
N ASP A 28 7.84 -21.74 -4.79
CA ASP A 28 7.43 -20.60 -5.62
C ASP A 28 7.13 -19.34 -4.80
N ALA A 29 7.74 -19.18 -3.63
CA ALA A 29 7.59 -17.97 -2.84
C ALA A 29 8.09 -16.75 -3.62
N LYS A 30 7.33 -15.65 -3.64
CA LYS A 30 7.68 -14.44 -4.41
C LYS A 30 8.28 -13.32 -3.55
N THR A 31 8.15 -13.43 -2.22
CA THR A 31 8.54 -12.39 -1.26
C THR A 31 9.64 -12.81 -0.29
N ARG A 32 9.99 -14.09 -0.21
CA ARG A 32 11.09 -14.61 0.60
C ARG A 32 12.06 -15.39 -0.27
N ALA A 33 13.35 -15.07 -0.20
CA ALA A 33 14.37 -15.72 -1.01
C ALA A 33 14.75 -17.10 -0.46
N GLY A 34 14.87 -17.22 0.87
CA GLY A 34 15.22 -18.43 1.59
C GLY A 34 14.25 -18.75 2.74
N VAL A 35 14.39 -19.96 3.30
CA VAL A 35 13.80 -20.34 4.58
C VAL A 35 14.52 -21.55 5.18
N CYS A 36 14.81 -21.49 6.48
CA CYS A 36 15.25 -22.62 7.30
C CYS A 36 14.05 -23.30 7.99
N ARG A 37 13.97 -24.62 7.89
CA ARG A 37 12.96 -25.46 8.58
C ARG A 37 13.68 -26.51 9.44
N PRO A 38 14.06 -26.17 10.68
CA PRO A 38 14.88 -27.04 11.52
C PRO A 38 14.16 -28.31 11.97
N ASP A 39 12.83 -28.26 12.12
CA ASP A 39 11.96 -29.41 12.40
C ASP A 39 12.08 -30.50 11.34
N ARG A 40 12.25 -30.11 10.07
CA ARG A 40 12.35 -31.02 8.91
C ARG A 40 13.78 -31.23 8.42
N ARG A 41 14.74 -30.49 8.98
CA ARG A 41 16.11 -30.35 8.48
C ARG A 41 16.14 -29.95 7.01
N GLU A 42 15.43 -28.87 6.68
CA GLU A 42 15.37 -28.36 5.30
C GLU A 42 15.84 -26.92 5.19
N ILE A 43 16.57 -26.63 4.11
CA ILE A 43 16.76 -25.29 3.59
C ILE A 43 15.94 -25.16 2.31
N GLY A 44 15.09 -24.14 2.23
CA GLY A 44 14.26 -23.85 1.07
C GLY A 44 14.72 -22.59 0.33
N LEU A 45 14.72 -22.62 -0.99
CA LEU A 45 14.98 -21.46 -1.85
C LEU A 45 13.80 -21.17 -2.77
N SER A 46 13.53 -19.90 -3.02
CA SER A 46 12.51 -19.46 -3.99
C SER A 46 13.03 -19.59 -5.43
N ARG A 47 12.40 -20.44 -6.27
CA ARG A 47 12.76 -20.52 -7.70
C ARG A 47 12.60 -19.19 -8.41
N PRO A 48 11.49 -18.43 -8.22
CA PRO A 48 11.34 -17.12 -8.85
C PRO A 48 12.46 -16.15 -8.50
N LEU A 49 12.84 -16.04 -7.22
CA LEU A 49 13.85 -15.07 -6.78
C LEU A 49 15.27 -15.52 -7.12
N THR A 50 15.60 -16.81 -6.95
CA THR A 50 16.91 -17.38 -7.35
C THR A 50 17.24 -17.15 -8.83
N ARG A 51 16.22 -17.10 -9.71
CA ARG A 51 16.43 -16.78 -11.12
C ARG A 51 16.83 -15.33 -11.34
N LEU A 52 16.25 -14.41 -10.56
CA LEU A 52 16.51 -12.98 -10.65
C LEU A 52 17.80 -12.55 -9.95
N HIS A 53 18.25 -13.30 -8.95
CA HIS A 53 19.42 -12.98 -8.14
C HIS A 53 20.74 -13.38 -8.82
N THR A 54 21.79 -12.60 -8.54
CA THR A 54 23.17 -12.92 -8.90
C THR A 54 23.68 -14.11 -8.06
N PRO A 55 24.75 -14.80 -8.49
CA PRO A 55 25.35 -15.88 -7.69
C PRO A 55 25.71 -15.46 -6.26
N GLU A 56 26.19 -14.23 -6.08
CA GLU A 56 26.57 -13.66 -4.78
C GLU A 56 25.33 -13.46 -3.89
N GLN A 57 24.24 -12.93 -4.45
CA GLN A 57 22.97 -12.75 -3.73
C GLN A 57 22.34 -14.10 -3.33
N VAL A 58 22.45 -15.13 -4.18
CA VAL A 58 21.99 -16.47 -3.81
C VAL A 58 22.90 -17.09 -2.76
N THR A 59 24.22 -16.90 -2.86
CA THR A 59 25.18 -17.33 -1.83
C THR A 59 24.85 -16.72 -0.48
N GLU A 60 24.59 -15.40 -0.44
CA GLU A 60 24.20 -14.69 0.78
C GLU A 60 22.89 -15.27 1.35
N THR A 61 21.89 -15.53 0.51
CA THR A 61 20.64 -16.18 0.94
C THR A 61 20.88 -17.58 1.52
N VAL A 62 21.69 -18.40 0.87
CA VAL A 62 21.97 -19.77 1.34
C VAL A 62 22.72 -19.73 2.67
N LEU A 63 23.77 -18.91 2.79
CA LEU A 63 24.52 -18.77 4.03
C LEU A 63 23.64 -18.22 5.16
N HIS A 64 22.71 -17.32 4.86
CA HIS A 64 21.72 -16.84 5.84
C HIS A 64 20.89 -18.00 6.43
N GLU A 65 20.36 -18.88 5.58
CA GLU A 65 19.56 -20.02 6.04
C GLU A 65 20.42 -21.09 6.74
N ILE A 66 21.67 -21.29 6.31
CA ILE A 66 22.65 -22.15 6.99
C ILE A 66 22.94 -21.60 8.39
N ALA A 67 23.10 -20.28 8.54
CA ALA A 67 23.32 -19.66 9.85
C ALA A 67 22.13 -19.92 10.80
N HIS A 68 20.89 -19.86 10.32
CA HIS A 68 19.71 -20.25 11.10
C HIS A 68 19.75 -21.72 11.51
N ALA A 69 20.11 -22.61 10.59
CA ALA A 69 20.25 -24.04 10.87
C ALA A 69 21.30 -24.33 11.96
N LEU A 70 22.41 -23.59 11.96
CA LEU A 70 23.50 -23.74 12.93
C LEU A 70 23.20 -23.07 14.27
N ALA A 71 22.49 -21.93 14.28
CA ALA A 71 22.12 -21.23 15.51
C ALA A 71 21.03 -22.00 16.28
N GLY A 72 20.07 -22.59 15.57
CA GLY A 72 18.95 -23.33 16.15
C GLY A 72 17.67 -22.49 16.31
N PRO A 73 16.51 -23.14 16.55
CA PRO A 73 15.18 -22.54 16.42
C PRO A 73 14.85 -21.44 17.45
N GLY A 74 15.63 -21.31 18.53
CA GLY A 74 15.47 -20.25 19.53
C GLY A 74 16.12 -18.92 19.14
N HIS A 75 16.91 -18.91 18.07
CA HIS A 75 17.68 -17.75 17.64
C HIS A 75 17.07 -17.15 16.37
N GLY A 76 16.58 -15.91 16.50
CA GLY A 76 16.25 -15.08 15.34
C GLY A 76 17.52 -14.47 14.75
N HIS A 77 17.44 -13.24 14.25
CA HIS A 77 18.64 -12.49 13.81
C HIS A 77 19.41 -11.85 14.99
N ASP A 78 19.55 -12.57 16.11
CA ASP A 78 20.23 -12.09 17.33
C ASP A 78 21.77 -12.14 17.23
N ASP A 79 22.48 -11.87 18.32
CA ASP A 79 23.94 -11.86 18.33
C ASP A 79 24.57 -13.24 18.09
N VAL A 80 23.91 -14.32 18.53
CA VAL A 80 24.36 -15.70 18.28
C VAL A 80 24.29 -15.98 16.78
N TRP A 81 23.14 -15.71 16.16
CA TRP A 81 22.98 -15.86 14.72
C TRP A 81 23.93 -14.95 13.93
N ARG A 82 24.06 -13.67 14.30
CA ARG A 82 24.96 -12.73 13.61
C ARG A 82 26.41 -13.18 13.66
N THR A 83 26.85 -13.71 14.80
CA THR A 83 28.21 -14.24 14.98
C THR A 83 28.44 -15.44 14.06
N ILE A 84 27.49 -16.38 14.01
CA ILE A 84 27.55 -17.54 13.12
C ILE A 84 27.54 -17.11 11.65
N ALA A 85 26.61 -16.23 11.26
CA ALA A 85 26.45 -15.72 9.91
C ALA A 85 27.76 -15.12 9.39
N ARG A 86 28.38 -14.21 10.15
CA ARG A 86 29.67 -13.60 9.77
C ARG A 86 30.78 -14.63 9.69
N ARG A 87 30.83 -15.58 10.63
CA ARG A 87 31.84 -16.66 10.64
C ARG A 87 31.78 -17.53 9.38
N ILE A 88 30.60 -17.77 8.83
CA ILE A 88 30.43 -18.58 7.61
C ILE A 88 30.47 -17.76 6.32
N GLY A 89 30.69 -16.44 6.41
CA GLY A 89 30.81 -15.54 5.26
C GLY A 89 29.51 -14.88 4.80
N CYS A 90 28.42 -14.96 5.58
CA CYS A 90 27.22 -14.15 5.38
C CYS A 90 27.46 -12.74 5.95
N SER A 91 26.87 -11.73 5.32
CA SER A 91 26.97 -10.34 5.80
C SER A 91 26.41 -10.12 7.22
N GLY A 92 25.49 -11.00 7.64
CA GLY A 92 24.74 -10.85 8.90
C GLY A 92 23.68 -9.74 8.82
N THR A 93 23.35 -9.26 7.62
CA THR A 93 22.27 -8.30 7.41
C THR A 93 20.91 -9.00 7.32
N ARG A 94 19.89 -8.41 7.95
CA ARG A 94 18.52 -8.95 7.95
C ARG A 94 17.75 -8.58 6.70
N CYS A 95 17.93 -7.35 6.22
CA CYS A 95 17.13 -6.81 5.13
C CYS A 95 17.84 -7.08 3.81
N VAL A 96 17.14 -7.76 2.90
CA VAL A 96 17.51 -7.78 1.49
C VAL A 96 17.49 -6.31 1.01
N PRO A 97 18.61 -5.79 0.46
CA PRO A 97 18.68 -4.42 -0.03
C PRO A 97 17.56 -4.07 -1.01
N GLU A 98 17.18 -2.78 -1.09
CA GLU A 98 16.05 -2.34 -1.93
C GLU A 98 16.29 -2.55 -3.43
N ASP A 99 17.56 -2.54 -3.85
CA ASP A 99 18.03 -2.74 -5.22
C ASP A 99 18.04 -4.20 -5.66
N VAL A 100 17.80 -5.15 -4.75
CA VAL A 100 17.73 -6.57 -5.12
C VAL A 100 16.46 -6.83 -5.94
N PRO A 101 16.57 -7.47 -7.12
CA PRO A 101 15.43 -7.82 -7.94
C PRO A 101 14.34 -8.58 -7.18
N ARG A 102 13.10 -8.09 -7.29
CA ARG A 102 11.90 -8.70 -6.72
C ARG A 102 11.01 -9.24 -7.82
N VAL A 103 10.19 -10.22 -7.47
CA VAL A 103 9.13 -10.66 -8.37
C VAL A 103 8.00 -9.63 -8.26
N ASP A 104 7.62 -9.02 -9.37
CA ASP A 104 6.48 -8.12 -9.38
C ASP A 104 5.19 -8.86 -9.05
N GLY A 105 4.32 -8.17 -8.32
CA GLY A 105 2.95 -8.62 -8.10
C GLY A 105 2.07 -8.48 -9.34
N ASP A 106 1.07 -9.37 -9.47
CA ASP A 106 0.08 -9.29 -10.55
C ASP A 106 -0.77 -8.01 -10.46
N TRP A 107 -0.90 -7.41 -9.27
CA TRP A 107 -1.55 -6.12 -9.08
C TRP A 107 -0.53 -5.00 -9.24
N GLN A 108 -0.80 -4.05 -10.12
CA GLN A 108 0.09 -2.93 -10.42
C GLN A 108 -0.63 -1.62 -10.07
N GLY A 109 0.01 -0.82 -9.22
CA GLY A 109 -0.48 0.48 -8.78
C GLY A 109 0.32 1.61 -9.42
N THR A 110 -0.37 2.63 -9.95
CA THR A 110 0.25 3.85 -10.49
C THR A 110 -0.38 5.07 -9.82
N CYS A 111 0.44 5.97 -9.29
CA CYS A 111 -0.06 7.24 -8.72
C CYS A 111 -0.13 8.33 -9.80
N PRO A 112 -0.81 9.47 -9.56
CA PRO A 112 -0.91 10.56 -10.54
C PRO A 112 0.44 11.13 -11.04
N ALA A 113 1.49 11.08 -10.21
CA ALA A 113 2.85 11.46 -10.60
C ALA A 113 3.60 10.41 -11.44
N GLY A 114 2.98 9.29 -11.80
CA GLY A 114 3.57 8.23 -12.63
C GLY A 114 4.40 7.17 -11.88
N HIS A 115 4.61 7.29 -10.55
CA HIS A 115 5.32 6.26 -9.79
C HIS A 115 4.55 4.94 -9.73
N ARG A 116 5.27 3.84 -9.95
CA ARG A 116 4.72 2.48 -9.93
C ARG A 116 5.00 1.76 -8.60
N THR A 117 4.06 0.89 -8.23
CA THR A 117 4.18 -0.11 -7.16
C THR A 117 3.50 -1.41 -7.59
N THR A 118 3.81 -2.53 -6.94
CA THR A 118 3.15 -3.82 -7.22
C THR A 118 2.70 -4.52 -5.93
N ALA A 119 1.71 -5.40 -6.05
CA ALA A 119 1.21 -6.23 -4.96
C ALA A 119 0.85 -7.63 -5.46
N HIS A 120 1.22 -8.67 -4.71
CA HIS A 120 0.90 -10.06 -5.09
C HIS A 120 -0.57 -10.42 -4.88
N ARG A 121 -1.29 -9.65 -4.06
CA ARG A 121 -2.71 -9.84 -3.76
C ARG A 121 -3.47 -8.55 -4.05
N ARG A 122 -4.78 -8.69 -4.28
CA ARG A 122 -5.68 -7.54 -4.43
C ARG A 122 -5.56 -6.64 -3.20
N PRO A 123 -5.32 -5.33 -3.37
CA PRO A 123 -5.34 -4.39 -2.26
C PRO A 123 -6.71 -4.39 -1.57
N THR A 124 -6.70 -4.43 -0.25
CA THR A 124 -7.90 -4.44 0.58
C THR A 124 -8.23 -3.08 1.20
N ARG A 125 -7.26 -2.15 1.15
CA ARG A 125 -7.35 -0.77 1.67
C ARG A 125 -6.74 0.20 0.67
N VAL A 126 -7.20 1.45 0.67
CA VAL A 126 -6.65 2.52 -0.15
C VAL A 126 -5.22 2.83 0.28
N ARG A 127 -4.32 3.00 -0.69
CA ARG A 127 -2.90 3.27 -0.45
C ARG A 127 -2.47 4.49 -1.27
N SER A 128 -1.61 5.32 -0.69
CA SER A 128 -0.97 6.44 -1.38
C SER A 128 0.52 6.20 -1.61
N CYS A 129 1.09 6.96 -2.52
CA CYS A 129 2.48 6.84 -2.92
C CYS A 129 3.45 7.38 -1.88
N GLY A 130 4.24 6.48 -1.28
CA GLY A 130 5.30 6.82 -0.33
C GLY A 130 6.41 7.70 -0.91
N ARG A 131 6.62 7.66 -2.24
CA ARG A 131 7.60 8.53 -2.93
C ARG A 131 7.09 9.95 -3.10
N CYS A 132 5.78 10.13 -3.25
CA CYS A 132 5.17 11.46 -3.32
C CYS A 132 5.08 12.10 -1.93
N SER A 133 4.73 11.30 -0.91
CA SER A 133 4.69 11.74 0.48
C SER A 133 4.98 10.58 1.43
N PRO A 134 5.79 10.77 2.49
CA PRO A 134 6.02 9.75 3.51
C PRO A 134 4.80 9.47 4.37
N ARG A 135 3.81 10.37 4.40
CA ARG A 135 2.50 10.18 5.05
C ARG A 135 1.43 9.90 4.01
N PHE A 136 0.29 9.36 4.46
CA PHE A 136 -0.85 9.17 3.57
C PHE A 136 -1.27 10.50 2.93
N ASP A 137 -1.35 10.53 1.61
CA ASP A 137 -1.72 11.69 0.81
C ASP A 137 -2.77 11.30 -0.23
N ARG A 138 -3.92 11.95 -0.16
CA ARG A 138 -5.08 11.70 -1.03
C ARG A 138 -4.79 12.03 -2.49
N SER A 139 -3.94 13.02 -2.74
CA SER A 139 -3.53 13.40 -4.10
C SER A 139 -2.59 12.37 -4.74
N ALA A 140 -2.04 11.46 -3.94
CA ALA A 140 -1.07 10.46 -4.37
C ALA A 140 -1.63 9.02 -4.29
N VAL A 141 -2.95 8.84 -4.26
CA VAL A 141 -3.58 7.51 -4.22
C VAL A 141 -3.24 6.70 -5.47
N TYR A 142 -2.90 5.42 -5.27
CA TYR A 142 -2.64 4.50 -6.37
C TYR A 142 -3.92 4.06 -7.07
N GLU A 143 -3.92 4.13 -8.39
CA GLU A 143 -4.86 3.42 -9.25
C GLU A 143 -4.33 2.03 -9.57
N TRP A 144 -5.16 1.01 -9.41
CA TRP A 144 -4.76 -0.40 -9.51
C TRP A 144 -5.28 -1.09 -10.76
N THR A 145 -4.41 -1.87 -11.39
CA THR A 145 -4.75 -2.83 -12.44
C THR A 145 -4.35 -4.24 -12.00
N TYR A 146 -5.02 -5.25 -12.55
CA TYR A 146 -4.63 -6.65 -12.42
C TYR A 146 -4.13 -7.14 -13.77
N ARG A 147 -2.85 -7.54 -13.83
CA ARG A 147 -2.17 -7.97 -15.07
C ARG A 147 -2.34 -6.97 -16.22
N GLY A 148 -2.23 -5.68 -15.90
CA GLY A 148 -2.34 -4.58 -16.87
C GLY A 148 -3.76 -4.24 -17.31
N ARG A 149 -4.79 -4.88 -16.75
CA ARG A 149 -6.20 -4.57 -17.05
C ARG A 149 -6.90 -3.95 -15.84
N PRO A 150 -7.83 -3.01 -16.03
CA PRO A 150 -8.72 -2.57 -14.96
C PRO A 150 -9.40 -3.79 -14.32
N ALA A 151 -9.43 -3.83 -12.99
CA ALA A 151 -10.07 -4.89 -12.25
C ALA A 151 -10.92 -4.29 -11.12
N PRO A 152 -12.14 -4.81 -10.87
CA PRO A 152 -13.00 -4.29 -9.83
C PRO A 152 -12.35 -4.47 -8.46
N MET A 153 -12.33 -3.39 -7.68
CA MET A 153 -11.87 -3.37 -6.30
C MET A 153 -12.95 -3.93 -5.36
N LEU A 154 -12.55 -4.30 -4.15
CA LEU A 154 -13.49 -4.79 -3.14
C LEU A 154 -14.45 -3.67 -2.70
N PRO A 155 -15.71 -3.98 -2.33
CA PRO A 155 -16.68 -2.95 -1.91
C PRO A 155 -16.16 -2.04 -0.79
N ALA A 156 -15.47 -2.61 0.21
CA ALA A 156 -14.86 -1.84 1.29
C ALA A 156 -13.76 -0.87 0.81
N TYR A 157 -12.94 -1.29 -0.17
CA TYR A 157 -11.94 -0.42 -0.79
C TYR A 157 -12.61 0.74 -1.53
N THR A 158 -13.66 0.44 -2.32
CA THR A 158 -14.40 1.47 -3.07
C THR A 158 -15.07 2.47 -2.13
N ALA A 159 -15.67 2.01 -1.03
CA ALA A 159 -16.27 2.88 -0.02
C ALA A 159 -15.23 3.79 0.64
N GLU A 160 -14.07 3.24 1.02
CA GLU A 160 -12.95 4.03 1.55
C GLU A 160 -12.46 5.08 0.55
N LEU A 161 -12.27 4.70 -0.72
CA LEU A 161 -11.84 5.62 -1.77
C LEU A 161 -12.85 6.74 -2.01
N ASN A 162 -14.14 6.42 -2.01
CA ASN A 162 -15.20 7.42 -2.16
C ASN A 162 -15.22 8.39 -0.97
N GLY A 163 -15.08 7.88 0.26
CA GLY A 163 -14.94 8.74 1.44
C GLY A 163 -13.75 9.69 1.31
N LEU A 164 -12.63 9.21 0.80
CA LEU A 164 -11.43 10.01 0.51
C LEU A 164 -11.56 10.93 -0.72
N ARG A 165 -12.65 10.89 -1.47
CA ARG A 165 -12.94 11.88 -2.51
C ARG A 165 -13.95 12.91 -2.00
N SER A 166 -14.97 12.46 -1.27
CA SER A 166 -16.04 13.33 -0.76
C SER A 166 -15.59 14.34 0.29
N THR A 167 -14.54 14.12 1.07
CA THR A 167 -14.05 15.20 1.97
C THR A 167 -13.11 16.20 1.28
N THR A 168 -12.79 15.99 0.00
CA THR A 168 -12.01 16.91 -0.85
C THR A 168 -12.93 17.75 -1.73
N ASP A 169 -14.12 17.26 -2.03
CA ASP A 169 -15.24 18.08 -2.47
C ASP A 169 -15.67 18.97 -1.31
N ALA A 170 -15.05 20.14 -1.23
CA ALA A 170 -15.40 21.17 -0.28
C ALA A 170 -16.92 21.41 -0.33
N THR A 171 -17.55 21.47 0.85
CA THR A 171 -18.85 22.14 0.96
C THR A 171 -18.73 23.49 0.26
N PRO A 172 -19.59 23.81 -0.73
CA PRO A 172 -19.52 25.10 -1.40
C PRO A 172 -19.54 26.20 -0.31
N PRO A 173 -18.74 27.27 -0.47
CA PRO A 173 -18.68 28.32 0.53
C PRO A 173 -20.09 28.79 0.84
N LEU A 174 -20.41 28.94 2.14
CA LEU A 174 -21.70 29.47 2.56
C LEU A 174 -21.92 30.81 1.86
N PRO A 175 -23.10 31.02 1.22
CA PRO A 175 -23.40 32.29 0.60
C PRO A 175 -23.37 33.42 1.65
N ARG A 176 -22.92 34.59 1.22
CA ARG A 176 -22.64 35.77 2.06
C ARG A 176 -23.79 36.76 1.98
N VAL A 177 -23.78 37.74 2.89
CA VAL A 177 -24.65 38.91 2.75
C VAL A 177 -24.36 39.60 1.43
N GLY A 178 -25.40 39.81 0.62
CA GLY A 178 -25.33 40.32 -0.75
C GLY A 178 -25.52 39.25 -1.83
N ASP A 179 -25.38 37.96 -1.52
CA ASP A 179 -25.53 36.91 -2.52
C ASP A 179 -27.01 36.65 -2.87
N HIS A 180 -27.26 36.39 -4.15
CA HIS A 180 -28.56 35.92 -4.64
C HIS A 180 -28.71 34.42 -4.36
N VAL A 181 -29.85 34.06 -3.81
CA VAL A 181 -30.14 32.70 -3.37
C VAL A 181 -31.57 32.31 -3.68
N ARG A 182 -31.80 31.00 -3.79
CA ARG A 182 -33.13 30.39 -3.86
C ARG A 182 -33.44 29.64 -2.56
N LEU A 183 -34.67 29.78 -2.09
CA LEU A 183 -35.19 29.02 -0.96
C LEU A 183 -35.64 27.63 -1.42
N LYS A 184 -35.04 26.60 -0.85
CA LYS A 184 -35.41 25.19 -1.07
C LYS A 184 -36.65 24.82 -0.25
N GLY A 185 -37.32 23.75 -0.65
CA GLY A 185 -38.48 23.18 0.06
C GLY A 185 -39.77 23.22 -0.76
N ALA A 186 -40.79 22.47 -0.30
CA ALA A 186 -42.10 22.38 -0.94
C ALA A 186 -43.19 23.22 -0.24
N GLY A 187 -42.79 24.08 0.70
CA GLY A 187 -43.71 24.96 1.44
C GLY A 187 -44.06 26.23 0.69
N LYS A 188 -44.86 27.10 1.31
CA LYS A 188 -45.34 28.39 0.75
C LYS A 188 -44.25 29.30 0.16
N TYR A 189 -43.02 29.18 0.66
CA TYR A 189 -41.87 30.01 0.25
C TYR A 189 -40.82 29.23 -0.55
N GLY A 190 -41.10 27.97 -0.88
CA GLY A 190 -40.24 27.12 -1.68
C GLY A 190 -40.15 27.62 -3.11
N GLY A 191 -38.93 27.72 -3.65
CA GLY A 191 -38.66 28.24 -5.00
C GLY A 191 -38.48 29.74 -5.09
N LEU A 192 -38.82 30.51 -4.04
CA LEU A 192 -38.61 31.96 -4.03
C LEU A 192 -37.11 32.30 -4.09
N THR A 193 -36.79 33.31 -4.88
CA THR A 193 -35.45 33.88 -4.96
C THR A 193 -35.37 35.18 -4.18
N GLY A 194 -34.16 35.52 -3.74
CA GLY A 194 -33.92 36.75 -3.01
C GLY A 194 -32.46 36.96 -2.68
N THR A 195 -32.17 38.06 -1.99
CA THR A 195 -30.80 38.43 -1.61
C THR A 195 -30.62 38.25 -0.12
N ILE A 196 -29.50 37.66 0.30
CA ILE A 196 -29.18 37.57 1.73
C ILE A 196 -28.88 38.98 2.25
N VAL A 197 -29.70 39.47 3.16
CA VAL A 197 -29.48 40.79 3.80
C VAL A 197 -28.81 40.68 5.16
N LYS A 198 -28.90 39.51 5.79
CA LYS A 198 -28.22 39.23 7.07
C LYS A 198 -27.96 37.75 7.24
N GLN A 199 -26.80 37.43 7.83
CA GLN A 199 -26.46 36.09 8.28
C GLN A 199 -26.49 36.05 9.80
N GLY A 200 -27.41 35.25 10.36
CA GLY A 200 -27.46 34.94 11.78
C GLY A 200 -26.60 33.71 12.11
N ARG A 201 -26.62 33.29 13.38
CA ARG A 201 -25.81 32.14 13.85
C ARG A 201 -26.23 30.79 13.26
N THR A 202 -27.49 30.64 12.84
CA THR A 202 -28.05 29.36 12.34
C THR A 202 -28.98 29.51 11.13
N ARG A 203 -29.11 30.72 10.58
CA ARG A 203 -30.08 31.04 9.52
C ARG A 203 -29.67 32.29 8.74
N PHE A 204 -30.14 32.40 7.52
CA PHE A 204 -30.11 33.62 6.71
C PHE A 204 -31.43 34.39 6.86
N HIS A 205 -31.32 35.70 6.75
CA HIS A 205 -32.44 36.59 6.44
C HIS A 205 -32.34 36.93 4.96
N VAL A 206 -33.33 36.50 4.19
CA VAL A 206 -33.38 36.66 2.73
C VAL A 206 -34.50 37.62 2.39
N GLN A 207 -34.16 38.71 1.72
CA GLN A 207 -35.14 39.63 1.18
C GLN A 207 -35.67 39.05 -0.12
N THR A 208 -36.94 38.66 -0.12
CA THR A 208 -37.65 38.13 -1.30
C THR A 208 -38.78 39.09 -1.70
N GLU A 209 -39.46 38.80 -2.82
CA GLU A 209 -40.69 39.51 -3.22
C GLU A 209 -41.81 39.40 -2.19
N ALA A 210 -41.84 38.30 -1.42
CA ALA A 210 -42.82 38.07 -0.37
C ALA A 210 -42.46 38.77 0.96
N GLY A 211 -41.36 39.53 0.97
CA GLY A 211 -40.81 40.21 2.14
C GLY A 211 -39.59 39.50 2.74
N LEU A 212 -39.22 39.91 3.96
CA LEU A 212 -38.04 39.41 4.66
C LEU A 212 -38.33 38.03 5.27
N LEU A 213 -37.67 37.00 4.76
CA LEU A 213 -37.85 35.62 5.21
C LEU A 213 -36.62 35.11 5.98
N GLN A 214 -36.86 34.20 6.92
CA GLN A 214 -35.81 33.51 7.67
C GLN A 214 -35.70 32.07 7.18
N ALA A 215 -34.51 31.68 6.70
CA ALA A 215 -34.27 30.33 6.18
C ALA A 215 -33.04 29.72 6.86
N SER A 216 -33.11 28.45 7.26
CA SER A 216 -31.92 27.72 7.73
C SER A 216 -30.88 27.63 6.61
N PHE A 217 -29.61 27.52 6.96
CA PHE A 217 -28.53 27.40 5.95
C PHE A 217 -28.75 26.24 4.97
N THR A 218 -29.35 25.15 5.45
CA THR A 218 -29.67 23.98 4.63
C THR A 218 -30.78 24.21 3.61
N MET A 219 -31.60 25.25 3.78
CA MET A 219 -32.75 25.59 2.95
C MET A 219 -32.43 26.69 1.93
N VAL A 220 -31.17 27.08 1.79
CA VAL A 220 -30.73 28.13 0.88
C VAL A 220 -29.73 27.54 -0.10
N GLU A 221 -29.91 27.80 -1.39
CA GLU A 221 -28.96 27.46 -2.43
C GLU A 221 -28.51 28.73 -3.18
N PRO A 222 -27.20 28.91 -3.44
CA PRO A 222 -26.72 30.02 -4.26
C PRO A 222 -27.32 29.95 -5.66
N THR A 223 -27.74 31.09 -6.19
CA THR A 223 -28.11 31.23 -7.60
C THR A 223 -27.09 32.12 -8.30
N ALA A 224 -26.86 31.90 -9.60
CA ALA A 224 -26.14 32.87 -10.41
C ALA A 224 -26.88 34.23 -10.36
N PRO A 225 -26.15 35.36 -10.44
CA PRO A 225 -26.75 36.69 -10.46
C PRO A 225 -27.68 36.89 -11.67
#